data_AF-A0A379AMW0-F1
#
_entry.id   AF-A0A379AMW0-F1
#
_cell.length_a   1.000
_cell.length_b   1.000
_cell.length_c   1.000
_cell.angle_alpha   90.00
_cell.angle_beta   90.00
_cell.angle_gamma   90.00
#
_symmetry.space_group_name_H-M   'P 1'
#
loop_
_entity.id
_entity.type
_entity.pdbx_description
1 polymer ?
#
loop_
_entity_poly.entity_id
_entity_poly.type
_entity_poly.pdbx_seq_one_letter_code
_entity_poly.pdbx_strand_id
1 'polypeptide(L)'
;MPPKRRLSGPISSLVCRRNWPITVVRNKADVTGESLGLTEVNGHSLIRLSARTSAGVDELRDHLKQSMGFAGNMEGGFLARRRHLQALELAATHLQQGKAQLLGAWAGELLAEELRLAQQALSEITGEFTSDDLLGRIFSSFCIGK
;
A
#
# COMPACT_ATOMS: atom_id res chain seq x y z
N MET A 1 26.96 -18.84 -13.82
CA MET A 1 25.55 -19.24 -14.05
C MET A 1 25.19 -20.28 -13.00
N PRO A 2 24.38 -19.98 -11.97
CA PRO A 2 24.13 -20.95 -10.90
C PRO A 2 23.21 -22.08 -11.39
N PRO A 3 23.38 -23.32 -10.89
CA PRO A 3 22.59 -24.46 -11.32
C PRO A 3 21.13 -24.32 -10.90
N LYS A 4 20.20 -24.67 -11.80
CA LYS A 4 18.75 -24.66 -11.55
C LYS A 4 18.43 -25.69 -10.45
N ARG A 5 18.18 -25.24 -9.22
CA ARG A 5 17.69 -26.10 -8.13
C ARG A 5 16.39 -26.78 -8.56
N ARG A 6 16.43 -28.09 -8.72
CA ARG A 6 15.26 -28.93 -8.99
C ARG A 6 14.54 -29.11 -7.65
N LEU A 7 13.43 -28.40 -7.46
CA LEU A 7 12.53 -28.63 -6.32
C LEU A 7 11.72 -29.90 -6.62
N SER A 8 12.30 -31.06 -6.36
CA SER A 8 11.63 -32.38 -6.43
C SER A 8 11.11 -32.86 -5.08
N GLY A 9 11.11 -31.99 -4.06
CA GLY A 9 10.61 -32.30 -2.72
C GLY A 9 9.09 -32.16 -2.60
N PRO A 10 8.47 -32.80 -1.59
CA PRO A 10 7.05 -32.65 -1.31
C PRO A 10 6.70 -31.19 -1.00
N ILE A 11 5.56 -30.71 -1.53
CA ILE A 11 5.05 -29.34 -1.35
C ILE A 11 4.99 -28.94 0.15
N SER A 12 4.86 -29.93 1.04
CA SER A 12 4.88 -29.81 2.50
C SER A 12 6.11 -29.08 3.09
N SER A 13 7.23 -28.94 2.38
CA SER A 13 8.42 -28.25 2.91
C SER A 13 8.45 -26.74 2.65
N LEU A 14 7.48 -26.19 1.91
CA LEU A 14 7.35 -24.74 1.68
C LEU A 14 6.55 -24.10 2.84
N VAL A 15 7.11 -24.16 4.05
CA VAL A 15 6.49 -23.58 5.25
C VAL A 15 6.73 -22.07 5.26
N CYS A 16 5.75 -21.30 4.80
CA CYS A 16 5.69 -19.87 5.05
C CYS A 16 5.15 -19.64 6.47
N ARG A 17 5.93 -19.04 7.37
CA ARG A 17 5.57 -18.82 8.80
C ARG A 17 4.47 -17.78 9.05
N ARG A 18 3.77 -17.31 8.02
CA ARG A 18 2.65 -16.36 8.09
C ARG A 18 1.48 -16.90 7.27
N ASN A 19 0.25 -16.64 7.72
CA ASN A 19 -1.02 -17.09 7.12
C ASN A 19 -1.33 -16.38 5.78
N TRP A 20 -0.34 -16.29 4.89
CA TRP A 20 -0.46 -15.68 3.58
C TRP A 20 -0.96 -16.72 2.57
N PRO A 21 -1.86 -16.36 1.64
CA PRO A 21 -2.28 -17.28 0.58
C PRO A 21 -1.06 -17.73 -0.24
N ILE A 22 -0.77 -19.03 -0.24
CA ILE A 22 0.34 -19.63 -0.99
C ILE A 22 -0.19 -20.20 -2.30
N THR A 23 0.40 -19.79 -3.40
CA THR A 23 0.19 -20.40 -4.73
C THR A 23 1.51 -20.99 -5.22
N VAL A 24 1.50 -22.28 -5.55
CA VAL A 24 2.66 -23.00 -6.08
C VAL A 24 2.64 -22.93 -7.60
N VAL A 25 3.73 -22.47 -8.21
CA VAL A 25 3.86 -22.40 -9.67
C VAL A 25 4.87 -23.44 -10.16
N ARG A 26 4.39 -24.39 -10.96
CA ARG A 26 5.21 -25.38 -11.66
C ARG A 26 5.45 -24.92 -13.09
N ASN A 27 6.65 -24.38 -13.31
CA ASN A 27 7.09 -23.96 -14.63
C ASN A 27 7.70 -25.14 -15.42
N LYS A 28 7.75 -25.01 -16.74
CA LYS A 28 8.30 -25.93 -17.74
C LYS A 28 7.44 -27.14 -18.08
N ALA A 29 6.12 -26.95 -18.12
CA ALA A 29 5.19 -27.96 -18.62
C ALA A 29 5.53 -28.44 -20.05
N ASP A 30 6.22 -27.61 -20.85
CA ASP A 30 6.75 -27.95 -22.17
C ASP A 30 7.80 -29.07 -22.14
N VAL A 31 8.55 -29.21 -21.03
CA VAL A 31 9.61 -30.21 -20.86
C VAL A 31 9.10 -31.43 -20.09
N THR A 32 8.18 -31.24 -19.14
CA THR A 32 7.69 -32.33 -18.30
C THR A 32 6.48 -33.04 -18.88
N GLY A 33 5.78 -32.43 -19.86
CA GLY A 33 4.54 -32.96 -20.42
C GLY A 33 3.36 -32.92 -19.43
N GLU A 34 3.50 -32.23 -18.31
CA GLU A 34 2.39 -32.04 -17.37
C GLU A 34 1.26 -31.23 -18.01
N SER A 35 0.01 -31.55 -17.70
CA SER A 35 -1.14 -30.79 -18.17
C SER A 35 -1.13 -29.38 -17.59
N LEU A 36 -1.35 -28.38 -18.47
CA LEU A 36 -1.51 -26.99 -18.06
C LEU A 36 -2.78 -26.84 -17.23
N GLY A 37 -2.81 -25.83 -16.36
CA GLY A 37 -4.00 -25.46 -15.60
C GLY A 37 -3.78 -25.30 -14.10
N LEU A 38 -4.87 -24.88 -13.45
CA LEU A 38 -5.00 -24.70 -12.01
C LEU A 38 -5.54 -25.98 -11.36
N THR A 39 -4.89 -26.43 -10.29
CA THR A 39 -5.36 -27.55 -9.46
C THR A 39 -5.11 -27.25 -7.99
N GLU A 40 -5.91 -27.81 -7.09
CA GLU A 40 -5.69 -27.73 -5.65
C GLU A 40 -4.84 -28.94 -5.19
N VAL A 41 -3.73 -28.69 -4.49
CA VAL A 41 -2.90 -29.76 -3.92
C VAL A 41 -2.50 -29.39 -2.49
N ASN A 42 -2.85 -30.25 -1.52
CA ASN A 42 -2.58 -30.04 -0.09
C ASN A 42 -3.12 -28.70 0.46
N GLY A 43 -4.29 -28.24 -0.01
CA GLY A 43 -4.87 -26.96 0.40
C GLY A 43 -4.16 -25.72 -0.15
N HIS A 44 -3.33 -25.90 -1.17
CA HIS A 44 -2.67 -24.80 -1.89
C HIS A 44 -3.01 -24.86 -3.38
N SER A 45 -3.24 -23.69 -3.97
CA SER A 45 -3.42 -23.56 -5.40
C SER A 45 -2.11 -23.85 -6.14
N LEU A 46 -2.14 -24.81 -7.07
CA LEU A 46 -1.02 -25.25 -7.89
C LEU A 46 -1.30 -24.92 -9.36
N ILE A 47 -0.45 -24.11 -9.98
CA ILE A 47 -0.55 -23.70 -11.38
C ILE A 47 0.60 -24.29 -12.17
N ARG A 48 0.27 -25.05 -13.21
CA ARG A 48 1.25 -25.62 -14.15
C ARG A 48 1.27 -24.80 -15.42
N LEU A 49 2.44 -24.28 -15.77
CA LEU A 49 2.60 -23.41 -16.94
C LEU A 49 3.94 -23.64 -17.64
N SER A 50 4.04 -23.13 -18.86
CA SER A 50 5.29 -22.99 -19.60
C SER A 50 5.55 -21.51 -19.86
N ALA A 51 6.47 -20.93 -19.08
CA ALA A 51 6.88 -19.54 -19.28
C ALA A 51 7.61 -19.32 -20.61
N ARG A 52 8.17 -20.38 -21.22
CA ARG A 52 8.87 -20.31 -22.50
C ARG A 52 7.91 -20.18 -23.68
N THR A 53 6.80 -20.91 -23.63
CA THR A 53 5.77 -20.90 -24.68
C THR A 53 4.61 -19.97 -24.35
N SER A 54 4.68 -19.27 -23.21
CA SER A 54 3.61 -18.46 -22.63
C SER A 54 2.31 -19.22 -22.32
N ALA A 55 2.31 -20.54 -22.41
CA ALA A 55 1.13 -21.37 -22.18
C ALA A 55 0.82 -21.47 -20.68
N GLY A 56 -0.43 -21.16 -20.28
CA GLY A 56 -0.86 -21.14 -18.87
C GLY A 56 -0.46 -19.88 -18.09
N VAL A 57 0.15 -18.88 -18.73
CA VAL A 57 0.53 -17.61 -18.08
C VAL A 57 -0.70 -16.73 -17.80
N ASP A 58 -1.70 -16.76 -18.68
CA ASP A 58 -2.94 -16.00 -18.47
C ASP A 58 -3.74 -16.53 -17.27
N GLU A 59 -3.79 -17.85 -17.10
CA GLU A 59 -4.41 -18.50 -15.93
C GLU A 59 -3.73 -18.07 -14.62
N LEU A 60 -2.39 -17.96 -14.61
CA LEU A 60 -1.65 -17.40 -13.47
C LEU A 60 -2.02 -15.94 -13.22
N ARG A 61 -2.14 -15.13 -14.27
CA ARG A 61 -2.50 -13.71 -14.15
C ARG A 61 -3.88 -13.55 -13.53
N ASP A 62 -4.85 -14.33 -13.98
CA ASP A 62 -6.23 -14.23 -13.50
C ASP A 62 -6.37 -14.77 -12.07
N HIS A 63 -5.67 -15.85 -11.74
CA HIS A 63 -5.58 -16.34 -10.36
C HIS A 63 -4.99 -15.30 -9.40
N LEU A 64 -3.94 -14.59 -9.82
CA LEU A 64 -3.32 -13.53 -9.00
C LEU A 64 -4.27 -12.33 -8.82
N LYS A 65 -5.01 -11.93 -9.86
CA LYS A 65 -6.03 -10.87 -9.74
C LYS A 65 -7.11 -11.24 -8.72
N GLN A 66 -7.62 -12.47 -8.80
CA GLN A 66 -8.63 -12.98 -7.86
C GLN A 66 -8.08 -13.06 -6.43
N SER A 67 -6.87 -13.61 -6.27
CA SER A 67 -6.23 -13.80 -4.96
C SER A 67 -5.90 -12.48 -4.25
N MET A 68 -5.63 -11.41 -5.02
CA MET A 68 -5.38 -10.08 -4.46
C MET A 68 -6.66 -9.26 -4.23
N GLY A 69 -7.85 -9.83 -4.48
CA GLY A 69 -9.11 -9.10 -4.35
C GLY A 69 -9.23 -7.95 -5.36
N PHE A 70 -8.58 -8.07 -6.52
CA PHE A 70 -8.61 -7.07 -7.58
C PHE A 70 -9.98 -7.14 -8.30
N ALA A 71 -11.03 -6.65 -7.63
CA ALA A 71 -12.30 -6.34 -8.26
C ALA A 71 -12.10 -5.02 -9.03
N GLY A 72 -12.41 -5.01 -10.33
CA GLY A 72 -12.16 -3.90 -11.25
C GLY A 72 -12.83 -2.56 -10.95
N ASN A 73 -13.33 -2.34 -9.73
CA ASN A 73 -13.98 -1.11 -9.26
C ASN A 73 -13.02 -0.24 -8.44
N MET A 74 -11.84 0.09 -8.99
CA MET A 74 -11.07 1.25 -8.50
C MET A 74 -11.36 2.50 -9.34
N GLU A 75 -12.61 2.71 -9.74
CA GLU A 75 -13.10 4.07 -9.99
C GLU A 75 -13.15 4.79 -8.63
N GLY A 76 -12.06 5.47 -8.28
CA GLY A 76 -11.93 6.22 -7.02
C GLY A 76 -10.89 5.69 -6.04
N GLY A 77 -10.08 4.69 -6.42
CA GLY A 77 -8.94 4.26 -5.61
C GLY A 77 -7.87 5.35 -5.56
N PHE A 78 -7.96 6.27 -4.61
CA PHE A 78 -6.90 7.25 -4.35
C PHE A 78 -5.61 6.47 -4.08
N LEU A 79 -4.66 6.53 -5.01
CA LEU A 79 -3.40 5.78 -4.94
C LEU A 79 -2.46 6.48 -3.93
N ALA A 80 -2.87 6.47 -2.67
CA ALA A 80 -2.12 7.06 -1.57
C ALA A 80 -0.82 6.28 -1.40
N ARG A 81 0.29 6.90 -1.79
CA ARG A 81 1.62 6.37 -1.53
C ARG A 81 1.84 6.35 -0.02
N ARG A 82 2.75 5.49 0.45
CA ARG A 82 3.12 5.39 1.87
C ARG A 82 3.42 6.75 2.52
N ARG A 83 4.05 7.68 1.80
CA ARG A 83 4.31 9.05 2.28
C ARG A 83 3.04 9.86 2.57
N HIS A 84 1.97 9.70 1.77
CA HIS A 84 0.72 10.42 2.00
C HIS A 84 0.01 9.87 3.25
N LEU A 85 0.07 8.55 3.46
CA LEU A 85 -0.45 7.92 4.68
C LEU A 85 0.31 8.40 5.92
N GLN A 86 1.64 8.49 5.83
CA GLN A 86 2.47 8.98 6.93
C GLN A 86 2.16 10.44 7.28
N ALA A 87 1.99 11.31 6.28
CA ALA A 87 1.59 12.69 6.48
C ALA A 87 0.21 12.82 7.15
N LEU A 88 -0.76 11.98 6.77
CA LEU A 88 -2.08 11.92 7.39
C LEU A 88 -2.02 11.42 8.85
N GLU A 89 -1.23 10.38 9.12
CA GLU A 89 -1.02 9.85 10.48
C GLU A 89 -0.39 10.90 11.40
N LEU A 90 0.61 11.63 10.88
CA LEU A 90 1.27 12.71 11.63
C LEU A 90 0.30 13.86 11.92
N ALA A 91 -0.45 14.32 10.92
CA ALA A 91 -1.47 15.35 11.11
C ALA A 91 -2.53 14.94 12.14
N ALA A 92 -3.02 13.70 12.07
CA ALA A 92 -3.98 13.17 13.02
C ALA A 92 -3.43 13.14 14.46
N THR A 93 -2.14 12.81 14.62
CA THR A 93 -1.47 12.80 15.93
C THR A 93 -1.46 14.19 16.55
N HIS A 94 -1.05 15.21 15.79
CA HIS A 94 -1.05 16.60 16.24
C HIS A 94 -2.45 17.11 16.58
N LEU A 95 -3.47 16.77 15.77
CA LEU A 95 -4.86 17.13 16.09
C LEU A 95 -5.36 16.51 17.40
N GLN A 96 -4.99 15.26 17.68
CA GLN A 96 -5.32 14.60 18.94
C GLN A 96 -4.63 15.26 20.12
N GLN A 97 -3.34 15.61 19.97
CA GLN A 97 -2.57 16.32 20.98
C GLN A 97 -3.15 17.71 21.25
N GLY A 98 -3.39 18.52 20.21
CA GLY A 98 -4.01 19.84 20.33
C GLY A 98 -5.38 19.79 21.01
N LYS A 99 -6.22 18.81 20.65
CA LYS A 99 -7.52 18.59 21.33
C LYS A 99 -7.34 18.27 22.81
N ALA A 100 -6.39 17.41 23.16
CA ALA A 100 -6.13 17.06 24.57
C ALA A 100 -5.63 18.28 25.36
N GLN A 101 -4.75 19.10 24.79
CA GLN A 101 -4.25 20.33 25.40
C GLN A 101 -5.35 21.39 25.59
N LEU A 102 -6.25 21.54 24.61
CA LEU A 102 -7.39 22.45 24.72
C LEU A 102 -8.34 22.03 25.84
N LEU A 103 -8.72 20.75 25.90
CA LEU A 103 -9.69 20.24 26.88
C LEU A 103 -9.10 20.12 28.29
N GLY A 104 -7.81 19.82 28.41
CA GLY A 104 -7.13 19.62 29.69
C GLY A 104 -6.62 20.91 30.33
N ALA A 105 -6.04 21.81 29.54
CA ALA A 105 -5.32 22.98 30.04
C ALA A 105 -5.87 24.32 29.53
N TRP A 106 -6.92 24.32 28.70
CA TRP A 106 -7.44 25.52 28.01
C TRP A 106 -6.33 26.30 27.28
N ALA A 107 -5.27 25.59 26.87
CA ALA A 107 -4.08 26.18 26.31
C ALA A 107 -4.26 26.41 24.81
N GLY A 108 -4.90 27.53 24.46
CA GLY A 108 -5.13 27.92 23.06
C GLY A 108 -3.85 28.10 22.26
N GLU A 109 -2.75 28.51 22.90
CA GLU A 109 -1.44 28.66 22.27
C GLU A 109 -0.83 27.31 21.87
N LEU A 110 -0.99 26.28 22.72
CA LEU A 110 -0.53 24.92 22.41
C LEU A 110 -1.39 24.30 21.29
N LEU A 111 -2.70 24.53 21.31
CA LEU A 111 -3.57 24.13 20.21
C LEU A 111 -3.13 24.78 18.88
N ALA A 112 -2.80 26.07 18.90
CA ALA A 112 -2.39 26.80 17.70
C ALA A 112 -1.11 26.21 17.09
N GLU A 113 -0.13 25.83 17.92
CA GLU A 113 1.09 25.18 17.45
C GLU A 113 0.83 23.78 16.90
N GLU A 114 0.01 22.98 17.58
CA GLU A 114 -0.37 21.64 17.10
C GLU A 114 -1.13 21.71 15.75
N LEU A 115 -2.00 22.71 15.56
CA LEU A 115 -2.67 22.96 14.29
C LEU A 115 -1.69 23.38 13.19
N ARG A 116 -0.66 24.17 13.51
CA ARG A 116 0.41 24.55 12.58
C ARG A 116 1.18 23.33 12.10
N LEU A 117 1.54 22.42 13.02
CA LEU A 117 2.26 21.19 12.70
C LEU A 117 1.39 20.22 11.88
N ALA A 118 0.10 20.10 12.21
CA ALA A 118 -0.84 19.31 11.43
C ALA A 118 -0.98 19.85 9.98
N GLN A 119 -1.07 21.17 9.81
CA GLN A 119 -1.13 21.80 8.51
C GLN A 119 0.15 21.57 7.70
N GLN A 120 1.32 21.68 8.33
CA GLN A 120 2.61 21.40 7.69
C GLN A 120 2.69 19.96 7.16
N ALA A 121 2.26 18.98 7.95
CA ALA A 121 2.22 17.57 7.53
C ALA A 121 1.28 17.37 6.32
N LEU A 122 0.13 18.05 6.28
CA LEU A 122 -0.79 17.97 5.14
C LEU A 122 -0.26 18.67 3.89
N SER A 123 0.49 19.77 4.03
CA SER A 123 1.15 20.46 2.91
C SER A 123 2.16 19.59 2.17
N GLU A 124 2.75 18.59 2.83
CA GLU A 124 3.62 17.60 2.16
C GLU A 124 2.88 16.72 1.14
N ILE A 125 1.55 16.60 1.28
CA ILE A 125 0.70 15.82 0.37
C ILE A 125 0.36 16.63 -0.88
N THR A 126 0.05 17.92 -0.72
CA THR A 126 -0.30 18.84 -1.82
C THR A 126 0.92 19.39 -2.56
N GLY A 127 2.10 19.28 -1.96
CA GLY A 127 3.37 19.76 -2.54
C GLY A 127 3.57 21.28 -2.42
N GLU A 128 2.55 22.01 -1.99
CA GLU A 128 2.59 23.45 -1.74
C GLU A 128 1.57 23.82 -0.65
N PHE A 129 2.06 24.43 0.42
CA PHE A 129 1.46 25.57 1.15
C PHE A 129 2.38 25.89 2.34
N THR A 130 3.09 27.01 2.28
CA THR A 130 4.05 27.42 3.31
C THR A 130 3.38 28.23 4.41
N SER A 131 4.05 28.39 5.56
CA SER A 131 3.58 29.25 6.65
C SER A 131 3.39 30.71 6.19
N ASP A 132 4.19 31.16 5.21
CA ASP A 132 4.09 32.49 4.60
C ASP A 132 2.83 32.65 3.75
N ASP A 133 2.39 31.61 3.02
CA ASP A 133 1.16 31.66 2.19
C ASP A 133 -0.11 31.80 3.05
N LEU A 134 -0.07 31.21 4.25
CA LEU A 134 -1.16 31.30 5.22
C LEU A 134 -1.16 32.66 5.94
N LEU A 135 0.00 33.16 6.36
CA LEU A 135 0.15 34.49 6.96
C LEU A 135 -0.24 35.59 5.96
N GLY A 136 0.19 35.47 4.70
CA GLY A 136 -0.20 36.39 3.62
C GLY A 136 -1.71 36.48 3.42
N ARG A 137 -2.44 35.38 3.57
CA ARG A 137 -3.90 35.32 3.39
C ARG A 137 -4.69 35.79 4.62
N ILE A 138 -4.14 35.61 5.82
CA ILE A 138 -4.71 36.15 7.07
C ILE A 138 -4.49 37.67 7.13
N PHE A 139 -3.33 38.17 6.69
CA PHE A 139 -3.00 39.60 6.73
C PHE A 139 -3.40 40.39 5.48
N SER A 140 -3.73 39.75 4.35
CA SER A 140 -4.19 40.46 3.14
C SER A 140 -5.54 41.17 3.31
N SER A 141 -6.29 40.83 4.35
CA SER A 141 -7.59 41.45 4.69
C SER A 141 -7.51 42.48 5.83
N PHE A 142 -6.33 42.65 6.46
CA PHE A 142 -6.07 43.75 7.38
C PHE A 142 -5.45 44.90 6.61
N CYS A 143 -6.23 45.96 6.35
CA CYS A 143 -5.65 47.24 5.94
C CYS A 143 -4.73 47.74 7.06
N ILE A 144 -3.42 47.50 6.96
CA ILE A 144 -2.43 48.30 7.67
C ILE A 144 -2.42 49.64 6.95
N GLY A 145 -3.26 50.55 7.43
CA GLY A 145 -3.36 51.90 6.90
C GLY A 145 -1.98 52.58 6.91
N LYS A 146 -1.54 53.00 5.73
CA LYS A 146 -0.79 54.24 5.57
C LYS A 146 -1.75 55.31 5.09
#